data_AF-A0A365ZRQ8-F1
#
_entry.id   AF-A0A365ZRQ8-F1
#
_cell.length_a   1.000
_cell.length_b   1.000
_cell.length_c   1.000
_cell.angle_alpha   90.00
_cell.angle_beta   90.00
_cell.angle_gamma   90.00
#
_symmetry.space_group_name_H-M   'P 1'
#
loop_
_entity.id
_entity.type
_entity.pdbx_description
1 polymer ?
#
loop_
_entity_poly.entity_id
_entity_poly.type
_entity_poly.pdbx_seq_one_letter_code
_entity_poly.pdbx_strand_id
1 'polypeptide(L)'
;MRTGPGFLAVAVAAIALVLPACGAAEPGPPPNVFLEYARSGEVKNDRFPTDTSGEDRLANFAAHYTPEQLQTRLLSAFPCAESEECRPNARVKQAWHDFAGQDGELFGRSVVARYEDGSLELVTLYVARKADGATLVIDSKGGTYSGLEDFRDNNDLFGTGDWILAPRDLTAVPGEGEIVTVTGQLPVRWQPWVFGGAGATVVLAGTAVALRRLRDRRADAAVG
;
A
#
# COMPACT_ATOMS: atom_id res chain seq x y z
N MET A 1 -57.26 -28.29 -9.55
CA MET A 1 -56.00 -27.78 -8.98
C MET A 1 -55.40 -26.81 -9.99
N ARG A 2 -55.49 -25.50 -9.73
CA ARG A 2 -54.98 -24.43 -10.60
C ARG A 2 -53.68 -23.92 -10.00
N THR A 3 -52.54 -24.26 -10.60
CA THR A 3 -51.24 -23.68 -10.25
C THR A 3 -51.19 -22.25 -10.79
N GLY A 4 -51.21 -21.26 -9.89
CA GLY A 4 -51.18 -19.85 -10.26
C GLY A 4 -49.81 -19.39 -10.76
N PRO A 5 -49.73 -18.48 -11.74
CA PRO A 5 -48.50 -18.05 -12.42
C PRO A 5 -47.53 -17.21 -11.55
N GLY A 6 -47.83 -16.98 -10.28
CA GLY A 6 -47.07 -16.08 -9.40
C GLY A 6 -45.79 -16.68 -8.77
N PHE A 7 -45.56 -18.00 -8.88
CA PHE A 7 -44.40 -18.64 -8.27
C PHE A 7 -43.13 -18.61 -9.13
N LEU A 8 -43.26 -18.44 -10.46
CA LEU A 8 -42.12 -18.42 -11.38
C LEU A 8 -41.36 -17.09 -11.37
N ALA A 9 -42.02 -15.98 -11.03
CA ALA A 9 -41.40 -14.66 -11.05
C ALA A 9 -40.42 -14.41 -9.87
N VAL A 10 -40.59 -15.10 -8.75
CA VAL A 10 -39.73 -14.92 -7.55
C VAL A 10 -38.44 -15.73 -7.66
N ALA A 11 -38.45 -16.85 -8.38
CA ALA A 11 -37.27 -17.70 -8.56
C ALA A 11 -36.21 -17.07 -9.49
N VAL A 12 -36.63 -16.33 -10.52
CA VAL A 12 -35.72 -15.68 -11.48
C VAL A 12 -35.03 -14.44 -10.87
N ALA A 13 -35.71 -13.71 -9.98
CA ALA A 13 -35.12 -12.56 -9.29
C ALA A 13 -34.07 -12.95 -8.24
N ALA A 14 -34.11 -14.18 -7.70
CA ALA A 14 -33.14 -14.66 -6.73
C ALA A 14 -31.81 -15.13 -7.36
N ILE A 15 -31.82 -15.55 -8.63
CA ILE A 15 -30.61 -16.02 -9.34
C ILE A 15 -29.76 -14.84 -9.86
N ALA A 16 -30.39 -13.70 -10.19
CA ALA A 16 -29.68 -12.49 -10.63
C ALA A 16 -28.88 -11.78 -9.52
N LEU A 17 -29.09 -12.14 -8.24
CA LEU A 17 -28.36 -11.59 -7.08
C LEU A 17 -27.13 -12.44 -6.69
N VAL A 18 -26.80 -13.49 -7.44
CA VAL A 18 -25.64 -14.37 -7.21
C VAL A 18 -24.61 -14.25 -8.34
N LEU A 19 -24.45 -13.05 -8.91
CA LEU A 19 -23.20 -12.72 -9.60
C LEU A 19 -22.27 -12.07 -8.55
N PRO A 20 -21.49 -12.87 -7.78
CA PRO A 20 -20.44 -12.28 -6.98
C PRO A 20 -19.45 -11.62 -7.93
N ALA A 21 -19.28 -10.32 -7.71
CA ALA A 21 -18.03 -9.58 -7.82
C ALA A 21 -17.20 -9.82 -9.09
N CYS A 22 -17.27 -8.82 -9.95
CA CYS A 22 -16.12 -8.21 -10.64
C CYS A 22 -14.79 -8.91 -10.34
N GLY A 23 -14.28 -9.63 -11.33
CA GLY A 23 -12.88 -10.07 -11.36
C GLY A 23 -11.99 -8.84 -11.27
N ALA A 24 -11.51 -8.53 -10.06
CA ALA A 24 -10.27 -7.79 -9.93
C ALA A 24 -9.21 -8.69 -10.57
N ALA A 25 -8.74 -8.28 -11.76
CA ALA A 25 -7.60 -8.94 -12.38
C ALA A 25 -6.50 -9.06 -11.33
N GLU A 26 -5.96 -10.26 -11.16
CA GLU A 26 -4.82 -10.45 -10.27
C GLU A 26 -3.75 -9.42 -10.67
N PRO A 27 -3.19 -8.67 -9.71
CA PRO A 27 -2.13 -7.73 -10.05
C PRO A 27 -1.02 -8.50 -10.77
N GLY A 28 -0.58 -7.94 -11.90
CA GLY A 28 0.50 -8.53 -12.70
C GLY A 28 1.78 -8.73 -11.87
N PRO A 29 2.78 -9.43 -12.42
CA PRO A 29 4.06 -9.59 -11.73
C PRO A 29 4.64 -8.22 -11.34
N PRO A 30 5.30 -8.11 -10.18
CA PRO A 30 5.89 -6.84 -9.74
C PRO A 30 6.88 -6.32 -10.80
N PRO A 31 6.86 -5.01 -11.11
CA PRO A 31 7.80 -4.42 -12.04
C PRO A 31 9.24 -4.51 -11.50
N ASN A 32 10.22 -4.50 -12.39
CA ASN A 32 11.61 -4.42 -11.98
C ASN A 32 12.02 -2.95 -11.79
N VAL A 33 11.55 -2.35 -10.69
CA VAL A 33 11.75 -0.92 -10.38
C VAL A 33 13.24 -0.56 -10.33
N PHE A 34 14.10 -1.47 -9.88
CA PHE A 34 15.55 -1.25 -9.87
C PHE A 34 16.11 -1.07 -11.29
N LEU A 35 15.71 -1.93 -12.22
CA LEU A 35 16.14 -1.82 -13.62
C LEU A 35 15.57 -0.58 -14.30
N GLU A 36 14.32 -0.22 -14.01
CA GLU A 36 13.71 1.02 -14.51
C GLU A 36 14.48 2.25 -14.01
N TYR A 37 14.83 2.30 -12.72
CA TYR A 37 15.70 3.33 -12.14
C TYR A 37 17.09 3.39 -12.79
N ALA A 38 17.72 2.24 -13.02
CA ALA A 38 19.03 2.17 -13.62
C ALA A 38 19.05 2.66 -15.08
N ARG A 39 17.91 2.56 -15.78
CA ARG A 39 17.76 2.97 -17.18
C ARG A 39 17.15 4.36 -17.36
N SER A 40 16.54 4.94 -16.34
CA SER A 40 15.90 6.25 -16.48
C SER A 40 16.92 7.38 -16.26
N GLY A 41 17.08 8.26 -17.25
CA GLY A 41 17.76 9.54 -17.07
C GLY A 41 16.91 10.57 -16.31
N GLU A 42 15.62 10.29 -16.14
CA GLU A 42 14.65 11.18 -15.52
C GLU A 42 14.11 10.55 -14.23
N VAL A 43 14.80 10.83 -13.11
CA VAL A 43 14.34 10.44 -11.77
C VAL A 43 14.27 11.69 -10.91
N LYS A 44 13.12 11.94 -10.30
CA LYS A 44 12.96 13.08 -9.38
C LYS A 44 13.75 12.84 -8.09
N ASN A 45 14.42 13.89 -7.61
CA ASN A 45 15.31 13.87 -6.44
C ASN A 45 16.44 12.83 -6.54
N ASP A 46 16.92 12.55 -7.76
CA ASP A 46 17.92 11.52 -7.98
C ASP A 46 19.21 11.78 -7.20
N ARG A 47 19.76 10.72 -6.61
CA ARG A 47 21.09 10.71 -5.96
C ARG A 47 22.22 10.65 -6.99
N PHE A 48 21.95 10.13 -8.18
CA PHE A 48 22.93 10.02 -9.26
C PHE A 48 22.47 10.81 -10.50
N PRO A 49 22.20 12.13 -10.38
CA PRO A 49 21.67 12.91 -11.48
C PRO A 49 22.63 12.84 -12.67
N THR A 50 22.09 12.69 -13.87
CA THR A 50 22.86 12.69 -15.10
C THR A 50 22.12 13.49 -16.17
N ASP A 51 22.85 14.32 -16.90
CA ASP A 51 22.33 15.08 -18.04
C ASP A 51 22.33 14.23 -19.34
N THR A 52 22.58 12.92 -19.22
CA THR A 52 22.80 12.00 -20.34
C THR A 52 21.59 11.09 -20.59
N SER A 53 21.67 10.30 -21.67
CA SER A 53 20.67 9.28 -21.96
C SER A 53 20.61 8.19 -20.89
N GLY A 54 19.52 7.43 -20.89
CA GLY A 54 19.37 6.23 -20.06
C GLY A 54 20.39 5.13 -20.34
N GLU A 55 20.87 5.03 -21.59
CA GLU A 55 21.91 4.09 -21.99
C GLU A 55 23.27 4.48 -21.37
N ASP A 56 23.61 5.77 -21.42
CA ASP A 56 24.83 6.29 -20.81
C ASP A 56 24.80 6.13 -19.28
N ARG A 57 23.64 6.36 -18.66
CA ARG A 57 23.44 6.13 -17.23
C ARG A 57 23.71 4.67 -16.85
N LEU A 58 23.12 3.74 -17.60
CA LEU A 58 23.30 2.32 -17.35
C LEU A 58 24.77 1.90 -17.54
N ALA A 59 25.42 2.41 -18.59
CA ALA A 59 26.85 2.17 -18.83
C ALA A 59 27.71 2.73 -17.68
N ASN A 60 27.40 3.93 -17.19
CA ASN A 60 28.08 4.55 -16.07
C ASN A 60 27.92 3.72 -14.78
N PHE A 61 26.70 3.27 -14.47
CA PHE A 61 26.48 2.37 -13.34
C PHE A 61 27.24 1.05 -13.49
N ALA A 62 27.20 0.42 -14.66
CA ALA A 62 27.93 -0.82 -14.93
C ALA A 62 29.46 -0.66 -14.85
N ALA A 63 29.98 0.54 -15.12
CA ALA A 63 31.41 0.84 -15.02
C ALA A 63 31.89 1.05 -13.57
N HIS A 64 31.04 1.56 -12.70
CA HIS A 64 31.43 1.99 -11.34
C HIS A 64 30.90 1.09 -10.21
N TYR A 65 29.85 0.31 -10.44
CA TYR A 65 29.18 -0.45 -9.39
C TYR A 65 28.77 -1.83 -9.90
N THR A 66 28.82 -2.83 -9.00
CA THR A 66 27.98 -4.02 -9.17
C THR A 66 26.51 -3.68 -8.88
N PRO A 67 25.54 -4.47 -9.35
CA PRO A 67 24.12 -4.27 -9.01
C PRO A 67 23.88 -4.17 -7.49
N GLU A 68 24.53 -5.00 -6.69
CA GLU A 68 24.39 -5.05 -5.24
C GLU A 68 25.01 -3.80 -4.57
N GLN A 69 26.15 -3.33 -5.07
CA GLN A 69 26.77 -2.10 -4.60
C GLN A 69 25.89 -0.88 -4.90
N LEU A 70 25.30 -0.83 -6.11
CA LEU A 70 24.37 0.25 -6.47
C LEU A 70 23.12 0.21 -5.60
N GLN A 71 22.51 -0.96 -5.38
CA GLN A 71 21.37 -1.12 -4.49
C GLN A 71 21.68 -0.68 -3.06
N THR A 72 22.82 -1.11 -2.52
CA THR A 72 23.29 -0.72 -1.18
C THR A 72 23.44 0.80 -1.10
N ARG A 73 24.18 1.39 -2.05
CA ARG A 73 24.41 2.84 -2.06
C ARG A 73 23.11 3.65 -2.23
N LEU A 74 22.13 3.09 -2.94
CA LEU A 74 20.84 3.71 -3.16
C LEU A 74 19.94 3.63 -1.93
N LEU A 75 19.86 2.47 -1.28
CA LEU A 75 18.81 2.15 -0.29
C LEU A 75 19.28 2.09 1.16
N SER A 76 20.60 2.09 1.41
CA SER A 76 21.13 2.11 2.77
C SER A 76 20.73 3.38 3.53
N ALA A 77 20.59 3.23 4.83
CA ALA A 77 20.41 4.33 5.75
C ALA A 77 21.73 5.10 5.96
N PHE A 78 21.64 6.42 6.10
CA PHE A 78 22.77 7.32 6.28
C PHE A 78 22.50 8.32 7.42
N PRO A 79 23.49 8.66 8.26
CA PRO A 79 23.26 9.55 9.40
C PRO A 79 22.87 10.96 8.95
N CYS A 80 21.81 11.51 9.53
CA CYS A 80 21.34 12.85 9.13
C CYS A 80 22.25 13.98 9.60
N ALA A 81 22.98 13.76 10.70
CA ALA A 81 23.93 14.73 11.21
C ALA A 81 25.07 15.05 10.22
N GLU A 82 25.36 14.12 9.29
CA GLU A 82 26.50 14.20 8.37
C GLU A 82 26.09 14.47 6.92
N SER A 83 24.79 14.50 6.62
CA SER A 83 24.29 14.57 5.24
C SER A 83 23.38 15.77 5.01
N GLU A 84 23.76 16.63 4.06
CA GLU A 84 22.88 17.72 3.61
C GLU A 84 21.60 17.20 2.93
N GLU A 85 21.62 15.97 2.40
CA GLU A 85 20.45 15.31 1.83
C GLU A 85 19.41 14.95 2.91
N CYS A 86 19.82 14.81 4.18
CA CYS A 86 18.91 14.54 5.28
C CYS A 86 18.64 15.80 6.12
N ARG A 87 17.81 16.69 5.57
CA ARG A 87 17.29 17.85 6.31
C ARG A 87 15.84 17.62 6.74
N PRO A 88 15.58 17.10 7.95
CA PRO A 88 14.21 16.85 8.41
C PRO A 88 13.45 18.17 8.57
N ASN A 89 12.19 18.18 8.11
CA ASN A 89 11.29 19.29 8.37
C ASN A 89 10.76 19.25 9.82
N ALA A 90 9.94 20.24 10.21
CA ALA A 90 9.44 20.36 11.57
C ALA A 90 8.63 19.13 12.04
N ARG A 91 7.84 18.51 11.15
CA ARG A 91 6.99 17.36 11.49
C ARG A 91 7.84 16.11 11.73
N VAL A 92 8.85 15.89 10.88
CA VAL A 92 9.82 14.81 11.06
C VAL A 92 10.58 14.98 12.38
N LYS A 93 11.06 16.21 12.67
CA LYS A 93 11.75 16.51 13.94
C LYS A 93 10.86 16.23 15.15
N GLN A 94 9.59 16.62 15.08
CA GLN A 94 8.63 16.35 16.14
C GLN A 94 8.43 14.84 16.35
N ALA A 95 8.10 14.10 15.30
CA ALA A 95 7.91 12.65 15.37
C ALA A 95 9.17 11.92 15.88
N TRP A 96 10.35 12.37 15.45
CA TRP A 96 11.63 11.85 15.93
C TRP A 96 11.83 12.11 17.43
N HIS A 97 11.59 13.32 17.91
CA HIS A 97 11.71 13.62 19.34
C HIS A 97 10.67 12.89 20.19
N ASP A 98 9.43 12.78 19.70
CA ASP A 98 8.34 12.07 20.39
C ASP A 98 8.66 10.57 20.54
N PHE A 99 9.29 9.96 19.52
CA PHE A 99 9.69 8.55 19.57
C PHE A 99 11.01 8.35 20.30
N ALA A 100 12.10 9.00 19.86
CA ALA A 100 13.47 8.67 20.25
C ALA A 100 14.02 9.49 21.42
N GLY A 101 13.37 10.60 21.78
CA GLY A 101 13.86 11.54 22.80
C GLY A 101 14.95 12.48 22.29
N GLN A 102 15.63 13.16 23.21
CA GLN A 102 16.68 14.14 22.88
C GLN A 102 18.01 13.48 22.47
N ASP A 103 18.30 12.30 23.00
CA ASP A 103 19.53 11.54 22.72
C ASP A 103 19.32 10.50 21.60
N GLY A 104 18.17 10.55 20.91
CA GLY A 104 17.88 9.68 19.79
C GLY A 104 18.78 9.97 18.59
N GLU A 105 18.91 9.00 17.70
CA GLU A 105 19.57 9.17 16.41
C GLU A 105 18.53 9.27 15.29
N LEU A 106 18.88 9.98 14.22
CA LEU A 106 18.05 10.09 13.02
C LEU A 106 18.89 9.77 11.79
N PHE A 107 18.40 8.85 10.98
CA PHE A 107 19.00 8.44 9.71
C PHE A 107 18.05 8.76 8.57
N GLY A 108 18.59 9.15 7.41
CA GLY A 108 17.87 9.21 6.16
C GLY A 108 17.94 7.86 5.47
N ARG A 109 16.89 7.48 4.74
CA ARG A 109 16.85 6.30 3.88
C ARG A 109 16.09 6.64 2.63
N SER A 110 16.61 6.21 1.49
CA SER A 110 15.90 6.37 0.23
C SER A 110 15.10 5.11 -0.10
N VAL A 111 13.91 5.31 -0.66
CA VAL A 111 13.15 4.29 -1.40
C VAL A 111 12.95 4.79 -2.83
N VAL A 112 12.92 3.90 -3.80
CA VAL A 112 12.58 4.29 -5.18
C VAL A 112 11.10 4.05 -5.39
N ALA A 113 10.36 5.12 -5.66
CA ALA A 113 8.97 5.06 -6.05
C ALA A 113 8.84 5.05 -7.56
N ARG A 114 8.01 4.15 -8.09
CA ARG A 114 7.50 4.15 -9.44
C ARG A 114 6.00 4.42 -9.36
N TYR A 115 5.59 5.59 -9.83
CA TYR A 115 4.18 5.99 -9.82
C TYR A 115 3.38 5.29 -10.92
N GLU A 116 2.05 5.33 -10.79
CA GLU A 116 1.12 4.76 -11.78
C GLU A 116 1.36 5.30 -13.21
N ASP A 117 1.75 6.58 -13.34
CA ASP A 117 2.08 7.22 -14.62
C ASP A 117 3.45 6.80 -15.21
N GLY A 118 4.19 5.96 -14.49
CA GLY A 118 5.52 5.47 -14.88
C GLY A 118 6.67 6.38 -14.48
N SER A 119 6.41 7.53 -13.86
CA SER A 119 7.46 8.40 -13.34
C SER A 119 8.18 7.78 -12.14
N LEU A 120 9.46 8.13 -11.98
CA LEU A 120 10.32 7.63 -10.91
C LEU A 120 10.73 8.77 -9.98
N GLU A 121 10.69 8.51 -8.67
CA GLU A 121 11.16 9.44 -7.64
C GLU A 121 11.98 8.70 -6.58
N LEU A 122 13.10 9.29 -6.18
CA LEU A 122 13.81 8.87 -4.99
C LEU A 122 13.19 9.60 -3.79
N VAL A 123 12.47 8.84 -2.95
CA VAL A 123 11.77 9.38 -1.78
C VAL A 123 12.60 9.12 -0.53
N THR A 124 12.90 10.18 0.21
CA THR A 124 13.58 10.06 1.51
C THR A 124 12.56 9.80 2.62
N LEU A 125 12.70 8.64 3.25
CA LEU A 125 12.14 8.32 4.56
C LEU A 125 13.21 8.56 5.62
N TYR A 126 12.80 8.65 6.88
CA TYR A 126 13.69 8.79 8.01
C TYR A 126 13.56 7.57 8.91
N VAL A 127 14.66 7.16 9.54
CA VAL A 127 14.67 6.10 10.54
C VAL A 127 15.13 6.71 11.85
N ALA A 128 14.22 6.79 12.82
CA ALA A 128 14.53 7.19 14.17
C ALA A 128 15.02 5.98 14.96
N ARG A 129 16.07 6.14 15.76
CA ARG A 129 16.62 5.10 16.63
C ARG A 129 16.75 5.61 18.05
N LYS A 130 16.20 4.88 19.01
CA LYS A 130 16.40 5.09 20.45
C LYS A 130 17.76 4.57 20.90
N ALA A 131 18.22 5.05 22.07
CA ALA A 131 19.42 4.54 22.72
C ALA A 131 19.35 3.04 23.09
N ASP A 132 18.15 2.49 23.28
CA ASP A 132 17.93 1.05 23.51
C ASP A 132 17.96 0.19 22.23
N GLY A 133 18.16 0.83 21.07
CA GLY A 133 18.21 0.18 19.76
C GLY A 133 16.86 0.04 19.05
N ALA A 134 15.73 0.38 19.69
CA ALA A 134 14.43 0.36 19.03
C ALA A 134 14.36 1.41 17.92
N THR A 135 13.76 1.02 16.79
CA THR A 135 13.72 1.82 15.57
C THR A 135 12.30 2.02 15.06
N LEU A 136 12.11 3.09 14.29
CA LEU A 136 10.83 3.45 13.68
C LEU A 136 11.08 4.26 12.42
N VAL A 137 10.25 4.05 11.39
CA VAL A 137 10.28 4.83 10.15
C VAL A 137 9.39 6.06 10.28
N ILE A 138 9.84 7.20 9.77
CA ILE A 138 9.11 8.46 9.72
C ILE A 138 9.08 8.95 8.27
N ASP A 139 7.91 9.30 7.76
CA ASP A 139 7.78 9.89 6.43
C ASP A 139 7.95 11.42 6.41
N SER A 140 7.93 12.04 5.23
CA SER A 140 8.08 13.48 5.08
C SER A 140 6.93 14.31 5.68
N LYS A 141 5.78 13.70 5.98
CA LYS A 141 4.63 14.34 6.62
C LYS A 141 4.59 14.13 8.13
N GLY A 142 5.52 13.35 8.68
CA GLY A 142 5.60 13.01 10.10
C GLY A 142 4.80 11.76 10.48
N GLY A 143 4.28 11.02 9.51
CA GLY A 143 3.68 9.70 9.74
C GLY A 143 4.74 8.72 10.25
N THR A 144 4.37 7.85 11.19
CA THR A 144 5.29 6.94 11.88
C THR A 144 4.90 5.50 11.65
N TYR A 145 5.88 4.63 11.36
CA TYR A 145 5.62 3.25 10.96
C TYR A 145 6.64 2.28 11.57
N SER A 146 6.14 1.15 12.04
CA SER A 146 6.93 0.08 12.67
C SER A 146 7.70 -0.79 11.67
N GLY A 147 7.40 -0.70 10.37
CA GLY A 147 8.03 -1.51 9.33
C GLY A 147 7.42 -1.27 7.95
N LEU A 148 7.80 -2.09 6.97
CA LEU A 148 7.35 -1.95 5.57
C LEU A 148 5.86 -2.23 5.41
N GLU A 149 5.32 -3.23 6.10
CA GLU A 149 3.89 -3.58 6.03
C GLU A 149 3.02 -2.47 6.62
N ASP A 150 3.35 -2.00 7.81
CA ASP A 150 2.66 -0.88 8.48
C ASP A 150 2.73 0.40 7.64
N PHE A 151 3.90 0.67 7.04
CA PHE A 151 4.06 1.77 6.07
C PHE A 151 3.06 1.63 4.92
N ARG A 152 3.00 0.46 4.26
CA ARG A 152 2.09 0.25 3.12
C ARG A 152 0.61 0.32 3.48
N ASP A 153 0.25 -0.05 4.70
CA ASP A 153 -1.14 0.02 5.17
C ASP A 153 -1.57 1.46 5.47
N ASN A 154 -0.68 2.28 6.04
CA ASN A 154 -1.06 3.52 6.70
C ASN A 154 -0.43 4.79 6.12
N ASN A 155 0.48 4.70 5.14
CA ASN A 155 1.06 5.89 4.52
C ASN A 155 0.06 6.64 3.63
N ASP A 156 0.28 7.94 3.50
CA ASP A 156 -0.45 8.84 2.61
C ASP A 156 0.47 9.46 1.54
N LEU A 157 1.64 8.83 1.31
CA LEU A 157 2.62 9.24 0.31
C LEU A 157 2.36 8.59 -1.04
N PHE A 158 1.93 7.34 -1.03
CA PHE A 158 1.77 6.50 -2.21
C PHE A 158 0.33 6.06 -2.37
N GLY A 159 -0.09 5.90 -3.61
CA GLY A 159 -1.35 5.26 -3.97
C GLY A 159 -1.23 3.74 -4.10
N THR A 160 -2.37 3.09 -4.30
CA THR A 160 -2.45 1.63 -4.48
C THR A 160 -1.88 1.13 -5.81
N GLY A 161 -1.72 2.02 -6.80
CA GLY A 161 -1.11 1.74 -8.10
C GLY A 161 0.41 1.96 -8.16
N ASP A 162 0.97 2.58 -7.12
CA ASP A 162 2.41 2.87 -7.06
C ASP A 162 3.18 1.64 -6.60
N TRP A 163 4.46 1.58 -6.99
CA TRP A 163 5.40 0.54 -6.57
C TRP A 163 6.59 1.17 -5.89
N ILE A 164 7.09 0.54 -4.83
CA ILE A 164 8.28 0.97 -4.11
C ILE A 164 9.33 -0.14 -4.10
N LEU A 165 10.56 0.24 -4.42
CA LEU A 165 11.76 -0.56 -4.16
C LEU A 165 12.34 -0.13 -2.82
N ALA A 166 12.38 -1.04 -1.87
CA ALA A 166 12.87 -0.76 -0.52
C ALA A 166 13.50 -2.01 0.12
N PRO A 167 14.34 -1.86 1.16
CA PRO A 167 14.71 -2.97 2.02
C PRO A 167 13.46 -3.58 2.68
N ARG A 168 13.42 -4.92 2.79
CA ARG A 168 12.34 -5.64 3.47
C ARG A 168 12.17 -5.17 4.91
N ASP A 169 13.29 -4.97 5.62
CA ASP A 169 13.31 -4.28 6.90
C ASP A 169 13.58 -2.79 6.69
N LEU A 170 12.51 -2.01 6.69
CA LEU A 170 12.56 -0.57 6.47
C LEU A 170 13.22 0.18 7.65
N THR A 171 13.28 -0.45 8.83
CA THR A 171 13.82 0.12 10.08
C THR A 171 15.29 -0.22 10.34
N ALA A 172 15.84 -1.22 9.65
CA ALA A 172 17.23 -1.64 9.83
C ALA A 172 18.22 -0.51 9.53
N VAL A 173 19.23 -0.29 10.38
CA VAL A 173 20.35 0.64 10.10
C VAL A 173 21.68 -0.11 10.34
N PRO A 174 22.58 -0.19 9.34
CA PRO A 174 22.62 0.63 8.12
C PRO A 174 21.71 0.18 6.97
N GLY A 175 21.00 -0.95 7.08
CA GLY A 175 20.06 -1.40 6.04
C GLY A 175 20.50 -2.63 5.27
N GLU A 176 21.06 -3.60 5.97
CA GLU A 176 21.32 -4.93 5.41
C GLU A 176 20.01 -5.70 5.24
N GLY A 177 19.94 -6.54 4.21
CA GLY A 177 18.83 -7.45 4.01
C GLY A 177 18.34 -7.53 2.58
N GLU A 178 17.25 -8.27 2.41
CA GLU A 178 16.60 -8.46 1.12
C GLU A 178 15.98 -7.14 0.64
N ILE A 179 16.24 -6.76 -0.61
CA ILE A 179 15.55 -5.67 -1.28
C ILE A 179 14.32 -6.24 -2.00
N VAL A 180 13.17 -5.61 -1.77
CA VAL A 180 11.89 -6.05 -2.32
C VAL A 180 11.23 -4.93 -3.13
N THR A 181 10.46 -5.33 -4.14
CA THR A 181 9.54 -4.44 -4.84
C THR A 181 8.11 -4.78 -4.42
N VAL A 182 7.41 -3.82 -3.83
CA VAL A 182 6.07 -3.99 -3.27
C VAL A 182 5.17 -2.82 -3.69
N THR A 183 3.86 -2.98 -3.57
CA THR A 183 2.95 -1.84 -3.79
C THR A 183 3.19 -0.75 -2.75
N GLY A 184 3.12 0.52 -3.15
CA GLY A 184 3.33 1.67 -2.28
C GLY A 184 2.27 1.79 -1.19
N GLN A 185 1.01 1.47 -1.53
CA GLN A 185 -0.08 1.34 -0.57
C GLN A 185 -0.84 0.03 -0.78
N LEU A 186 -1.38 -0.54 0.30
CA LEU A 186 -2.30 -1.67 0.19
C LEU A 186 -3.71 -1.16 -0.16
N PRO A 187 -4.45 -1.85 -1.05
CA PRO A 187 -5.83 -1.48 -1.34
C PRO A 187 -6.64 -1.57 -0.06
N VAL A 188 -7.41 -0.51 0.23
CA VAL A 188 -8.29 -0.46 1.39
C VAL A 188 -9.17 -1.71 1.37
N ARG A 189 -8.90 -2.65 2.28
CA ARG A 189 -9.72 -3.84 2.43
C ARG A 189 -11.02 -3.39 3.07
N TRP A 190 -11.97 -2.92 2.24
CA TRP A 190 -13.31 -2.60 2.68
C TRP A 190 -13.82 -3.83 3.43
N GLN A 191 -14.06 -3.62 4.71
CA GLN A 191 -14.23 -4.69 5.66
C GLN A 191 -15.34 -5.64 5.16
N PRO A 192 -15.06 -6.95 5.01
CA PRO A 192 -16.03 -7.91 4.53
C PRO A 192 -17.34 -7.89 5.32
N TRP A 193 -17.28 -7.45 6.59
CA TRP A 193 -18.45 -7.31 7.45
C TRP A 193 -19.41 -6.20 7.04
N VAL A 194 -19.00 -5.18 6.29
CA VAL A 194 -19.92 -4.15 5.76
C VAL A 194 -20.86 -4.77 4.73
N PHE A 195 -20.32 -5.60 3.83
CA PHE A 195 -21.12 -6.37 2.88
C PHE A 195 -21.85 -7.53 3.54
N GLY A 196 -21.24 -8.18 4.53
CA GLY A 196 -21.89 -9.23 5.33
C GLY A 196 -23.10 -8.70 6.12
N GLY A 197 -22.99 -7.51 6.70
CA GLY A 197 -24.07 -6.84 7.43
C GLY A 197 -25.21 -6.38 6.51
N ALA A 198 -24.88 -5.77 5.37
CA ALA A 198 -25.86 -5.39 4.36
C ALA A 198 -26.61 -6.61 3.80
N GLY A 199 -25.89 -7.69 3.48
CA GLY A 199 -26.48 -8.95 3.02
C GLY A 199 -27.41 -9.58 4.06
N ALA A 200 -26.98 -9.66 5.33
CA ALA A 200 -27.81 -10.19 6.41
C ALA A 200 -29.10 -9.37 6.62
N THR A 201 -29.01 -8.04 6.51
CA THR A 201 -30.17 -7.14 6.67
C THR A 201 -31.19 -7.35 5.55
N VAL A 202 -30.74 -7.50 4.31
CA VAL A 202 -31.61 -7.80 3.15
C VAL A 202 -32.29 -9.15 3.31
N VAL A 203 -31.55 -10.19 3.74
CA VAL A 203 -32.11 -11.53 3.97
C VAL A 203 -33.17 -11.50 5.09
N LEU A 204 -32.89 -10.82 6.20
CA LEU A 204 -33.82 -10.70 7.33
C LEU A 204 -35.08 -9.93 6.94
N ALA A 205 -34.95 -8.80 6.24
CA ALA A 205 -36.08 -8.02 5.75
C ALA A 205 -36.92 -8.82 4.74
N GLY A 206 -36.29 -9.50 3.79
CA GLY A 206 -36.97 -10.38 2.83
C GLY A 206 -37.73 -11.52 3.51
N THR A 207 -37.12 -12.15 4.52
CA THR A 207 -37.74 -13.22 5.30
C THR A 207 -38.94 -12.71 6.10
N ALA A 208 -38.82 -11.54 6.73
CA ALA A 208 -39.92 -10.92 7.49
C ALA A 208 -41.12 -10.57 6.59
N VAL A 209 -40.87 -10.04 5.38
CA VAL A 209 -41.92 -9.74 4.40
C VAL A 209 -42.60 -11.02 3.90
N ALA A 210 -41.83 -12.08 3.61
CA ALA A 210 -42.38 -13.37 3.19
C ALA A 210 -43.26 -13.99 4.29
N LEU A 211 -42.80 -13.96 5.55
CA LEU A 211 -43.56 -14.47 6.69
C LEU A 211 -44.85 -13.68 6.94
N ARG A 212 -44.84 -12.34 6.79
CA ARG A 212 -46.06 -11.52 6.87
C ARG A 212 -47.07 -11.94 5.81
N ARG A 213 -46.67 -12.01 4.54
CA ARG A 213 -47.56 -12.41 3.43
C ARG A 213 -48.14 -13.82 3.59
N LEU A 214 -47.38 -14.74 4.19
CA LEU A 214 -47.86 -16.09 4.47
C LEU A 214 -48.88 -16.13 5.62
N ARG A 215 -48.74 -15.24 6.61
CA ARG A 215 -49.71 -15.11 7.72
C ARG A 215 -51.03 -14.51 7.24
N ASP A 216 -50.97 -13.45 6.44
CA ASP A 216 -52.17 -12.79 5.92
C ASP A 216 -53.01 -13.75 5.07
N ARG A 217 -52.36 -14.53 4.18
CA ARG A 217 -53.04 -15.56 3.37
C ARG A 217 -53.69 -16.69 4.19
N ARG A 218 -53.17 -17.00 5.37
CA ARG A 218 -53.75 -18.02 6.26
C ARG A 218 -54.96 -17.47 7.04
N ALA A 219 -54.97 -16.18 7.34
CA ALA A 219 -56.12 -15.52 7.97
C ALA A 219 -57.32 -15.49 7.01
N ASP A 220 -57.09 -15.17 5.73
CA ASP A 220 -58.15 -15.16 4.71
C ASP A 220 -58.74 -16.55 4.44
N ALA A 221 -57.93 -17.61 4.57
CA ALA A 221 -58.37 -18.99 4.38
C ALA A 221 -59.13 -19.59 5.59
N ALA A 222 -59.14 -18.92 6.74
CA ALA A 222 -59.84 -19.39 7.95
C ALA A 222 -61.23 -18.73 8.13
N VAL A 223 -61.59 -17.76 7.27
CA VAL A 223 -62.83 -16.98 7.35
C VAL A 223 -63.81 -17.33 6.20
N GLY A 224 -63.42 -18.19 5.26
CA GLY A 224 -64.28 -18.71 4.18
C GLY A 224 -64.60 -20.19 4.36
#